data_AF-A0A2E2Z9Y0-F1
#
_entry.id   AF-A0A2E2Z9Y0-F1
#
_cell.length_a   1.000
_cell.length_b   1.000
_cell.length_c   1.000
_cell.angle_alpha   90.00
_cell.angle_beta   90.00
_cell.angle_gamma   90.00
#
_symmetry.space_group_name_H-M   'P 1'
#
loop_
_entity.id
_entity.type
_entity.pdbx_description
1 polymer ?
#
loop_
_entity_poly.entity_id
_entity_poly.type
_entity_poly.pdbx_seq_one_letter_code
_entity_poly.pdbx_strand_id
1 'polypeptide(L)'
;MHKVLTTLVIAFFCLSNLQTFAQQGFAEIEKNINFRARSLVHELNATKDSLFLKSEKDIKSIYTIHNQIKHDLIKHVNNKNYKLSLRDFNRGKHVFVVVQQLLKIVFVVRVYGENEVSGSIMTGK
;
A
#
# COMPACT_ATOMS: atom_id res chain seq x y z
N MET A 1 -20.87 -40.22 22.88
CA MET A 1 -19.68 -39.40 23.22
C MET A 1 -18.55 -39.58 22.19
N HIS A 2 -18.14 -40.82 21.88
CA HIS A 2 -17.04 -41.09 20.94
C HIS A 2 -17.23 -40.52 19.52
N LYS A 3 -18.46 -40.59 18.98
CA LYS A 3 -18.81 -40.06 17.65
C LYS A 3 -18.71 -38.53 17.56
N VAL A 4 -19.04 -37.82 18.63
CA VAL A 4 -18.96 -36.35 18.69
C VAL A 4 -17.49 -35.91 18.76
N LEU A 5 -16.68 -36.65 19.51
CA LEU A 5 -15.24 -36.41 19.61
C LEU A 5 -14.54 -36.62 18.26
N THR A 6 -14.87 -37.69 17.52
CA THR A 6 -14.30 -37.90 16.19
C THR A 6 -14.73 -36.83 15.19
N THR A 7 -16.00 -36.38 15.20
CA THR A 7 -16.44 -35.28 14.35
C THR A 7 -15.70 -33.98 14.66
N LEU A 8 -15.44 -33.68 15.95
CA LEU A 8 -14.70 -32.50 16.38
C LEU A 8 -13.24 -32.54 15.90
N VAL A 9 -12.58 -33.70 16.00
CA VAL A 9 -11.20 -33.88 15.55
C VAL A 9 -11.07 -33.71 14.03
N ILE A 10 -12.03 -34.24 13.26
CA ILE A 10 -12.05 -34.07 11.79
C ILE A 10 -12.26 -32.60 11.43
N ALA A 11 -13.20 -31.91 12.07
CA ALA A 11 -13.44 -30.49 11.82
C ALA A 11 -12.21 -29.62 12.13
N PHE A 12 -11.50 -29.91 13.23
CA PHE A 12 -10.27 -29.22 13.60
C PHE A 12 -9.15 -29.42 12.57
N PHE A 13 -8.99 -30.64 12.05
CA PHE A 13 -8.01 -30.95 11.01
C PHE A 13 -8.33 -30.30 9.65
N CYS A 14 -9.61 -30.13 9.32
CA CYS A 14 -10.01 -29.40 8.11
C CYS A 14 -9.69 -27.90 8.20
N LEU A 15 -9.86 -27.29 9.37
CA LEU A 15 -9.57 -25.87 9.59
C LEU A 15 -8.07 -25.56 9.60
N SER A 16 -7.22 -26.49 10.06
CA SER A 16 -5.77 -26.29 10.14
C SER A 16 -5.04 -26.30 8.80
N ASN A 17 -5.69 -26.74 7.72
CA ASN A 17 -5.10 -26.80 6.37
C ASN A 17 -5.45 -25.59 5.48
N LEU A 18 -6.09 -24.56 6.05
CA LEU A 18 -6.34 -23.30 5.35
C LEU A 18 -5.02 -22.53 5.19
N GLN A 19 -4.33 -22.76 4.07
CA GLN A 19 -3.21 -21.92 3.66
C GLN A 19 -3.74 -20.55 3.22
N THR A 20 -3.46 -19.51 4.00
CA THR A 20 -3.77 -18.14 3.62
C THR A 20 -2.76 -17.67 2.56
N PHE A 21 -3.14 -17.70 1.29
CA PHE A 21 -2.41 -16.97 0.25
C PHE A 21 -2.65 -15.47 0.45
N ALA A 22 -1.72 -14.79 1.11
CA ALA A 22 -1.70 -13.34 1.11
C ALA A 22 -1.27 -12.89 -0.29
N GLN A 23 -2.24 -12.58 -1.16
CA GLN A 23 -1.95 -12.02 -2.47
C GLN A 23 -1.17 -10.71 -2.27
N GLN A 24 0.00 -10.62 -2.90
CA GLN A 24 0.79 -9.40 -2.92
C GLN A 24 -0.06 -8.31 -3.58
N GLY A 25 -0.46 -7.32 -2.79
CA GLY A 25 -1.28 -6.20 -3.27
C GLY A 25 -0.45 -5.27 -4.17
N PHE A 26 -1.11 -4.37 -4.90
CA PHE A 26 -0.47 -3.50 -5.88
C PHE A 26 0.71 -2.68 -5.32
N ALA A 27 0.60 -2.25 -4.06
CA ALA A 27 1.67 -1.55 -3.34
C ALA A 27 1.69 -1.89 -1.85
N GLU A 28 2.79 -1.55 -1.18
CA GLU A 28 2.96 -1.59 0.26
C GLU A 28 3.43 -0.22 0.78
N ILE A 29 3.06 0.13 2.02
CA ILE A 29 3.39 1.42 2.64
C ILE A 29 4.18 1.21 3.94
N GLU A 30 5.35 1.83 4.03
CA GLU A 30 6.13 1.91 5.27
C GLU A 30 5.74 3.20 5.99
N LYS A 31 4.90 3.08 7.02
CA LYS A 31 4.31 4.23 7.72
C LYS A 31 5.36 5.07 8.43
N ASN A 32 5.18 6.39 8.44
CA ASN A 32 5.98 7.28 9.28
C ASN A 32 5.54 7.14 10.76
N ILE A 33 6.47 6.71 11.62
CA ILE A 33 6.24 6.52 13.06
C ILE A 33 6.59 7.74 13.92
N ASN A 34 7.07 8.82 13.32
CA ASN A 34 7.45 10.03 14.05
C ASN A 34 6.20 10.71 14.62
N PHE A 35 6.14 10.86 15.94
CA PHE A 35 5.00 11.49 16.62
C PHE A 35 4.73 12.93 16.14
N ARG A 36 5.74 13.65 15.67
CA ARG A 36 5.60 15.02 15.13
C ARG A 36 4.89 15.03 13.77
N ALA A 37 4.84 13.90 13.07
CA ALA A 37 4.19 13.73 11.78
C ALA A 37 2.74 13.18 11.89
N ARG A 38 2.21 13.00 13.11
CA ARG A 38 0.87 12.43 13.36
C ARG A 38 -0.28 13.21 12.71
N SER A 39 -0.04 14.48 12.36
CA SER A 39 -1.00 15.33 11.64
C SER A 39 -1.26 14.87 10.20
N LEU A 40 -0.52 13.88 9.67
CA LEU A 40 -0.73 13.29 8.36
C LEU A 40 -1.02 11.78 8.46
N VAL A 41 -2.26 11.41 8.19
CA VAL A 41 -2.65 10.03 7.92
C VAL A 41 -2.38 9.73 6.44
N HIS A 42 -1.69 8.63 6.18
CA HIS A 42 -1.30 8.19 4.84
C HIS A 42 -1.62 6.71 4.70
N GLU A 43 -2.64 6.36 3.91
CA GLU A 43 -3.21 5.00 3.83
C GLU A 43 -3.38 4.56 2.39
N LEU A 44 -3.26 3.26 2.16
CA LEU A 44 -3.60 2.65 0.88
C LEU A 44 -5.08 2.27 0.88
N ASN A 45 -5.72 2.37 -0.28
CA ASN A 45 -7.07 1.83 -0.46
C ASN A 45 -7.07 0.28 -0.41
N ALA A 46 -8.25 -0.34 -0.48
CA ALA A 46 -8.40 -1.79 -0.37
C ALA A 46 -7.58 -2.58 -1.42
N THR A 47 -7.54 -2.11 -2.67
CA THR A 47 -6.76 -2.72 -3.76
C THR A 47 -5.27 -2.34 -3.74
N LYS A 48 -4.89 -1.44 -2.83
CA LYS A 48 -3.56 -0.87 -2.67
C LYS A 48 -3.02 -0.13 -3.90
N ASP A 49 -3.88 0.29 -4.82
CA ASP A 49 -3.53 1.02 -6.04
C ASP A 49 -3.68 2.54 -5.92
N SER A 50 -4.17 3.03 -4.78
CA SER A 50 -4.34 4.46 -4.49
C SER A 50 -3.82 4.79 -3.10
N LEU A 51 -3.11 5.92 -2.99
CA LEU A 51 -2.66 6.51 -1.73
C LEU A 51 -3.61 7.64 -1.32
N PHE A 52 -4.21 7.51 -0.14
CA PHE A 52 -5.00 8.53 0.52
C PHE A 52 -4.17 9.27 1.55
N LEU A 53 -4.15 10.60 1.43
CA LEU A 53 -3.53 11.51 2.38
C LEU A 53 -4.63 12.32 3.04
N LYS A 54 -4.74 12.21 4.36
CA LYS A 54 -5.64 13.01 5.18
C LYS A 54 -4.83 13.75 6.22
N SER A 55 -5.02 15.05 6.28
CA SER A 55 -4.17 15.95 7.01
C SER A 55 -5.00 16.92 7.85
N GLU A 56 -4.57 17.18 9.08
CA GLU A 56 -5.19 18.20 9.92
C GLU A 56 -4.90 19.62 9.39
N LYS A 57 -3.74 19.79 8.73
CA LYS A 57 -3.25 21.02 8.11
C LYS A 57 -3.31 20.94 6.59
N ASP A 58 -3.22 22.06 5.88
CA ASP A 58 -3.16 22.01 4.42
C ASP A 58 -1.90 21.29 3.93
N ILE A 59 -2.10 20.36 3.01
CA ILE A 59 -1.03 19.80 2.19
C ILE A 59 -0.69 20.84 1.14
N LYS A 60 0.52 21.39 1.19
CA LYS A 60 0.98 22.40 0.23
C LYS A 60 1.48 21.74 -1.04
N SER A 61 2.38 20.77 -0.90
CA SER A 61 2.91 20.00 -2.02
C SER A 61 3.20 18.56 -1.64
N ILE A 62 3.23 17.71 -2.66
CA ILE A 62 3.63 16.31 -2.58
C ILE A 62 4.67 16.09 -3.68
N TYR A 63 5.75 15.40 -3.36
CA TYR A 63 6.72 14.93 -4.34
C TYR A 63 7.30 13.59 -3.96
N THR A 64 7.87 12.89 -4.95
CA THR A 64 8.51 11.60 -4.73
C THR A 64 10.00 11.63 -5.08
N ILE A 65 10.75 10.73 -4.47
CA ILE A 65 12.13 10.44 -4.82
C ILE A 65 12.20 8.95 -5.17
N HIS A 66 12.63 8.66 -6.39
CA HIS A 66 12.77 7.31 -6.93
C HIS A 66 14.06 7.24 -7.74
N ASN A 67 14.86 6.18 -7.54
CA ASN A 67 16.16 6.00 -8.21
C ASN A 67 17.08 7.24 -8.14
N GLN A 68 17.13 7.89 -6.97
CA GLN A 68 17.91 9.14 -6.73
C GLN A 68 17.44 10.37 -7.53
N ILE A 69 16.37 10.25 -8.31
CA ILE A 69 15.78 11.35 -9.08
C ILE A 69 14.50 11.80 -8.37
N LYS A 70 14.32 13.11 -8.29
CA LYS A 70 13.09 13.72 -7.75
C LYS A 70 12.04 13.74 -8.86
N HIS A 71 10.96 12.98 -8.68
CA HIS A 71 9.86 12.87 -9.62
C HIS A 71 8.61 13.58 -9.10
N ASP A 72 7.77 14.00 -10.04
CA ASP A 72 6.40 14.54 -9.91
C ASP A 72 6.17 15.51 -8.75
N LEU A 73 6.27 16.80 -9.06
CA LEU A 73 5.88 17.87 -8.18
C LEU A 73 4.37 18.14 -8.33
N ILE A 74 3.54 17.53 -7.48
CA ILE A 74 2.18 18.03 -7.28
C ILE A 74 2.33 19.28 -6.40
N LYS A 75 2.60 20.40 -7.08
CA LYS A 75 3.06 21.66 -6.46
C LYS A 75 2.01 22.34 -5.58
N HIS A 76 0.72 22.15 -5.86
CA HIS A 76 -0.35 22.91 -5.22
C HIS A 76 -1.59 22.06 -5.03
N VAL A 77 -1.61 21.26 -3.96
CA VAL A 77 -2.82 20.57 -3.51
C VAL A 77 -3.73 21.56 -2.77
N ASN A 78 -3.15 22.35 -1.85
CA ASN A 78 -3.84 23.30 -0.97
C ASN A 78 -5.15 22.75 -0.39
N ASN A 79 -5.12 21.47 0.02
CA ASN A 79 -6.27 20.74 0.54
C ASN A 79 -5.82 19.89 1.73
N LYS A 80 -6.76 19.59 2.63
CA LYS A 80 -6.56 18.69 3.76
C LYS A 80 -6.63 17.22 3.36
N ASN A 81 -7.31 16.91 2.25
CA ASN A 81 -7.42 15.56 1.74
C ASN A 81 -6.89 15.49 0.32
N TYR A 82 -6.17 14.42 0.00
CA TYR A 82 -5.68 14.17 -1.34
C TYR A 82 -5.69 12.67 -1.64
N LYS A 83 -6.11 12.31 -2.85
CA LYS A 83 -6.04 10.95 -3.37
C LYS A 83 -5.07 10.94 -4.54
N LEU A 84 -4.11 10.03 -4.51
CA LEU A 84 -3.14 9.82 -5.56
C LEU A 84 -3.27 8.40 -6.10
N SER A 85 -3.30 8.26 -7.42
CA SER A 85 -3.20 6.96 -8.09
C SER A 85 -1.75 6.49 -8.03
N LEU A 86 -1.51 5.25 -7.61
CA LEU A 86 -0.18 4.63 -7.65
C LEU A 86 0.10 3.94 -8.99
N ARG A 87 -0.89 3.89 -9.90
CA ARG A 87 -0.75 3.32 -11.25
C ARG A 87 0.17 4.14 -12.14
N ASP A 88 0.31 5.43 -11.84
CA ASP A 88 1.18 6.35 -12.57
C ASP A 88 2.65 6.26 -12.14
N PHE A 89 2.96 5.37 -11.18
CA PHE A 89 4.30 5.18 -10.63
C PHE A 89 4.94 3.90 -11.16
N ASN A 90 6.21 4.00 -11.56
CA ASN A 90 7.01 2.84 -11.93
C ASN A 90 7.14 1.83 -10.77
N ARG A 91 7.37 0.56 -11.07
CA ARG A 91 7.67 -0.46 -10.05
C ARG A 91 8.91 -0.05 -9.24
N GLY A 92 8.87 -0.28 -7.92
CA GLY A 92 10.00 -0.07 -7.01
C GLY A 92 9.69 0.80 -5.80
N LYS A 93 10.76 1.25 -5.13
CA LYS A 93 10.70 2.06 -3.92
C LYS A 93 10.52 3.55 -4.28
N HIS A 94 9.48 4.17 -3.72
CA HIS A 94 9.20 5.60 -3.84
C HIS A 94 9.21 6.22 -2.45
N VAL A 95 10.08 7.20 -2.24
CA VAL A 95 10.08 8.00 -1.01
C VAL A 95 9.15 9.18 -1.23
N PHE A 96 8.00 9.16 -0.55
CA PHE A 96 7.04 10.25 -0.57
C PHE A 96 7.43 11.32 0.42
N VAL A 97 7.36 12.58 -0.02
CA VAL A 97 7.51 13.75 0.84
C VAL A 97 6.28 14.63 0.72
N VAL A 98 5.58 14.79 1.84
CA VAL A 98 4.38 15.61 1.96
C VAL A 98 4.72 16.84 2.77
N VAL A 99 4.49 18.02 2.20
CA VAL A 99 4.82 19.31 2.82
C VAL A 99 3.57 19.92 3.44
N GLN A 100 3.59 20.11 4.76
CA GLN A 100 2.58 20.83 5.54
C GLN A 100 3.21 22.11 6.09
N GLN A 101 2.92 23.28 5.50
CA GLN A 101 3.54 24.56 5.89
C GLN A 101 5.09 24.45 5.92
N LEU A 102 5.70 24.31 7.10
CA LEU A 102 7.15 24.18 7.33
C LEU A 102 7.60 22.73 7.62
N LEU A 103 6.67 21.79 7.78
CA LEU A 103 6.96 20.40 8.11
C LEU A 103 7.01 19.54 6.85
N LYS A 104 8.09 18.77 6.69
CA LYS A 104 8.23 17.76 5.63
C LYS A 104 8.06 16.38 6.27
N ILE A 105 6.99 15.68 5.90
CA ILE A 105 6.68 14.34 6.39
C ILE A 105 7.08 13.35 5.30
N VAL A 106 7.91 12.37 5.67
CA VAL A 106 8.52 11.43 4.74
C VAL A 106 8.06 10.01 5.06
N PHE A 107 7.62 9.26 4.06
CA PHE A 107 7.29 7.83 4.19
C PHE A 107 7.59 7.11 2.86
N VAL A 108 7.59 5.78 2.88
CA VAL A 108 7.91 4.99 1.69
C VAL A 108 6.66 4.28 1.19
N VAL A 109 6.50 4.26 -0.13
CA VAL A 109 5.55 3.37 -0.82
C VAL A 109 6.34 2.50 -1.79
N ARG A 110 6.17 1.19 -1.70
CA ARG A 110 6.73 0.22 -2.64
C ARG A 110 5.65 -0.18 -3.63
N VAL A 111 5.87 0.11 -4.90
CA VAL A 111 4.93 -0.22 -5.98
C VAL A 111 5.37 -1.51 -6.64
N TYR A 112 4.50 -2.51 -6.65
CA TYR A 112 4.73 -3.79 -7.32
C TYR A 112 4.06 -3.86 -8.69
N GLY A 113 3.05 -3.02 -8.94
CA GLY A 113 2.29 -3.00 -10.19
C GLY A 113 1.21 -4.08 -10.22
N GLU A 114 0.57 -4.26 -11.38
CA GLU A 114 -0.34 -5.38 -11.56
C GLU A 114 0.47 -6.68 -11.57
N ASN A 115 -0.08 -7.72 -10.91
CA ASN A 115 0.43 -9.07 -11.09
C ASN A 115 0.16 -9.43 -12.55
N GLU A 116 1.20 -9.41 -13.38
CA GLU A 116 1.15 -10.11 -14.66
C GLU A 116 0.95 -11.58 -14.29
N VAL A 117 -0.29 -12.06 -14.40
CA VAL A 117 -0.55 -13.49 -14.50
C VAL A 117 0.22 -13.90 -15.74
N SER A 118 1.45 -14.38 -15.53
CA SER A 118 2.30 -14.88 -16.58
C SER A 118 1.47 -15.88 -17.37
N GLY A 119 1.15 -15.54 -18.61
CA GLY A 119 0.50 -16.43 -19.55
C GLY A 119 1.46 -17.56 -19.88
N SER A 120 1.55 -18.56 -19.00
CA SER A 120 2.12 -19.87 -19.27
C SER A 120 0.98 -20.90 -19.33
N ILE A 121 -0.02 -20.62 -20.15
CA ILE A 121 -1.03 -21.60 -20.56
C ILE A 121 -1.03 -21.64 -22.09
N MET A 122 -0.38 -22.70 -22.60
CA MET A 122 -0.52 -23.36 -23.89
C MET A 122 0.20 -22.80 -25.13
N THR A 123 1.43 -23.27 -25.32
CA THR A 123 1.83 -23.85 -26.62
C THR A 123 2.17 -25.32 -26.41
N GLY A 124 1.12 -26.14 -26.36
CA GLY A 124 1.19 -27.55 -26.69
C GLY A 124 0.55 -27.74 -28.05
N LYS A 125 1.37 -27.88 -29.09
CA LYS A 125 1.10 -28.59 -30.33
C LYS A 125 2.42 -28.95 -30.98
#